data_AF-A0A6G3ZF46-F1
#
_entry.id   AF-A0A6G3ZF46-F1
#
_cell.length_a   1.000
_cell.length_b   1.000
_cell.length_c   1.000
_cell.angle_alpha   90.00
_cell.angle_beta   90.00
_cell.angle_gamma   90.00
#
_symmetry.space_group_name_H-M   'P 1'
#
loop_
_entity.id
_entity.type
_entity.pdbx_description
1 polymer ?
#
loop_
_entity_poly.entity_id
_entity_poly.type
_entity_poly.pdbx_seq_one_letter_code
_entity_poly.pdbx_strand_id
1 'polypeptide(L)'
;MSKTRPVHWIAFVFGLTFLVFFTWWTTPFKSYDINKPPPVVEKDTVAPVIPAKLKGVINSYDSWVTEHIRSNKSPGAAVAIVKEGKVIHLRGYGLKSTKDPDSIDEHTVFRIASVSKGFASVLAGILAEDSILHLDDPVSRHLPDFALKDTLNSDDLAIKHILSHTTGLPRHAYTDLIESGSSYQNMLASIQELSLIGPVGKYYSYQNVIYSLFSDIAVAATRVPYDRLMYRYLFNPIGMKDASVSYKSLIDTRNFALPHIRTYEGWRPTSISKTYYNVIPAAGVNASISDMAKWLITLMGNTP
;
A
#
# COMPACT_ATOMS: atom_id res chain seq x y z
N MET A 1 -70.56 40.36 -54.36
CA MET A 1 -70.84 39.07 -53.66
C MET A 1 -69.53 38.62 -53.03
N SER A 2 -69.26 38.97 -51.76
CA SER A 2 -69.35 38.09 -50.55
C SER A 2 -68.62 36.76 -50.74
N LYS A 3 -67.58 36.36 -49.98
CA LYS A 3 -67.41 36.39 -48.51
C LYS A 3 -65.92 36.27 -48.12
N THR A 4 -65.65 36.62 -46.86
CA THR A 4 -64.39 36.82 -46.14
C THR A 4 -63.78 35.58 -45.47
N ARG A 5 -62.42 35.52 -45.46
CA ARG A 5 -61.44 35.09 -44.40
C ARG A 5 -61.35 33.60 -43.97
N PRO A 6 -60.26 33.12 -43.29
CA PRO A 6 -58.98 33.76 -42.90
C PRO A 6 -57.67 32.95 -43.18
N VAL A 7 -56.57 33.61 -42.81
CA VAL A 7 -55.13 33.26 -42.75
C VAL A 7 -54.80 32.08 -41.81
N HIS A 8 -53.81 31.24 -42.15
CA HIS A 8 -52.75 30.77 -41.23
C HIS A 8 -51.51 30.29 -42.00
N TRP A 9 -50.36 30.88 -41.68
CA TRP A 9 -49.03 30.42 -42.10
C TRP A 9 -48.61 29.23 -41.23
N ILE A 10 -48.30 28.09 -41.85
CA ILE A 10 -47.64 26.97 -41.19
C ILE A 10 -46.16 27.04 -41.54
N ALA A 11 -45.33 27.42 -40.57
CA ALA A 11 -43.89 27.32 -40.67
C ALA A 11 -43.48 25.84 -40.50
N PHE A 12 -42.82 25.29 -41.52
CA PHE A 12 -42.10 24.02 -41.40
C PHE A 12 -40.80 24.27 -40.63
N VAL A 13 -40.77 23.88 -39.35
CA VAL A 13 -39.53 23.79 -38.57
C VAL A 13 -39.02 22.36 -38.70
N PHE A 14 -37.85 22.20 -39.33
CA PHE A 14 -37.08 20.96 -39.31
C PHE A 14 -36.67 20.66 -37.86
N GLY A 15 -37.20 19.58 -37.30
CA GLY A 15 -36.69 19.00 -36.07
C GLY A 15 -35.35 18.31 -36.36
N LEU A 16 -34.25 18.98 -36.07
CA LEU A 16 -32.95 18.33 -35.93
C LEU A 16 -32.91 17.67 -34.55
N THR A 17 -33.22 16.38 -34.50
CA THR A 17 -32.93 15.54 -33.34
C THR A 17 -31.42 15.36 -33.24
N PHE A 18 -30.77 16.08 -32.32
CA PHE A 18 -29.41 15.76 -31.88
C PHE A 18 -29.47 14.46 -31.07
N LEU A 19 -29.25 13.33 -31.74
CA LEU A 19 -28.85 12.07 -31.12
C LEU A 19 -27.42 12.26 -30.61
N VAL A 20 -27.28 12.64 -29.34
CA VAL A 20 -26.00 12.56 -28.63
C VAL A 20 -25.71 11.09 -28.39
N PHE A 21 -24.94 10.48 -29.28
CA PHE A 21 -24.33 9.18 -29.03
C PHE A 21 -23.27 9.35 -27.93
N PHE A 22 -23.62 8.99 -26.70
CA PHE A 22 -22.61 8.65 -25.69
C PHE A 22 -21.96 7.34 -26.13
N THR A 23 -20.93 7.41 -26.96
CA THR A 23 -20.03 6.27 -27.16
C THR A 23 -19.22 6.12 -25.87
N TRP A 24 -19.72 5.28 -24.96
CA TRP A 24 -18.87 4.68 -23.94
C TRP A 24 -17.78 3.93 -24.68
N TRP A 25 -16.56 4.48 -24.70
CA TRP A 25 -15.39 3.71 -25.06
C TRP A 25 -15.12 2.74 -23.92
N THR A 26 -15.85 1.63 -23.89
CA THR A 26 -15.43 0.45 -23.14
C THR A 26 -14.27 -0.13 -23.93
N THR A 27 -13.06 0.40 -23.71
CA THR A 27 -11.85 -0.33 -24.09
C THR A 27 -11.99 -1.70 -23.43
N PRO A 28 -12.14 -2.81 -24.19
CA PRO A 28 -12.30 -4.11 -23.58
C PRO A 28 -11.02 -4.37 -22.78
N PHE A 29 -11.17 -4.67 -21.49
CA PHE A 29 -10.07 -5.13 -20.65
C PHE A 29 -9.40 -6.27 -21.41
N LYS A 30 -8.13 -6.08 -21.78
CA LYS A 30 -7.34 -7.16 -22.35
C LYS A 30 -7.35 -8.26 -21.30
N SER A 31 -7.90 -9.44 -21.63
CA SER A 31 -7.93 -10.56 -20.71
C SER A 31 -6.48 -10.89 -20.34
N TYR A 32 -6.09 -10.49 -19.13
CA TYR A 32 -4.75 -10.72 -18.63
C TYR A 32 -4.56 -12.22 -18.41
N ASP A 33 -3.52 -12.81 -19.01
CA ASP A 33 -3.19 -14.21 -18.77
C ASP A 33 -2.55 -14.33 -17.38
N ILE A 34 -3.40 -14.58 -16.39
CA ILE A 34 -3.04 -14.84 -15.00
C ILE A 34 -2.06 -16.02 -14.86
N ASN A 35 -1.74 -16.79 -15.90
CA ASN A 35 -0.82 -17.91 -15.80
C ASN A 35 0.62 -17.60 -16.19
N LYS A 36 0.93 -16.40 -16.71
CA LYS A 36 2.32 -16.03 -17.02
C LYS A 36 3.01 -15.47 -15.78
N PRO A 37 3.93 -16.20 -15.11
CA PRO A 37 4.62 -15.68 -13.94
C PRO A 37 5.57 -14.54 -14.35
N PRO A 38 5.69 -13.48 -13.54
CA PRO A 38 6.77 -12.51 -13.71
C PRO A 38 8.13 -13.20 -13.62
N PRO A 39 9.16 -12.67 -14.30
CA PRO A 39 10.50 -13.23 -14.24
C PRO A 39 10.98 -13.34 -12.78
N VAL A 40 11.44 -14.53 -12.40
CA VAL A 40 12.02 -14.77 -11.07
C VAL A 40 13.45 -14.26 -11.08
N VAL A 41 13.80 -13.41 -10.13
CA VAL A 41 15.18 -12.96 -9.95
C VAL A 41 15.91 -14.03 -9.14
N GLU A 42 16.61 -14.94 -9.82
CA GLU A 42 17.53 -15.87 -9.16
C GLU A 42 18.75 -15.13 -8.64
N LYS A 43 18.78 -14.75 -7.35
CA LYS A 43 20.03 -14.61 -6.58
C LYS A 43 19.86 -15.04 -5.13
N ASP A 44 20.47 -16.19 -4.83
CA ASP A 44 20.67 -16.71 -3.49
C ASP A 44 21.72 -15.90 -2.72
N THR A 45 21.42 -15.74 -1.43
CA THR A 45 22.21 -15.14 -0.35
C THR A 45 22.46 -13.62 -0.40
N VAL A 46 21.82 -12.92 0.55
CA VAL A 46 22.03 -11.49 0.88
C VAL A 46 23.27 -11.34 1.78
N ALA A 47 24.30 -12.18 1.61
CA ALA A 47 25.48 -12.13 2.46
C ALA A 47 26.17 -10.77 2.30
N PRO A 48 26.46 -10.03 3.39
CA PRO A 48 27.10 -8.73 3.29
C PRO A 48 28.47 -8.80 2.61
N VAL A 49 28.67 -7.99 1.57
CA VAL A 49 29.96 -7.83 0.90
C VAL A 49 30.50 -6.45 1.24
N ILE A 50 31.40 -6.38 2.22
CA ILE A 50 31.94 -5.11 2.74
C ILE A 50 33.16 -4.70 1.92
N PRO A 51 33.12 -3.57 1.17
CA PRO A 51 34.32 -3.05 0.51
C PRO A 51 35.39 -2.72 1.56
N ALA A 52 36.65 -3.08 1.30
CA ALA A 52 37.76 -2.87 2.26
C ALA A 52 37.81 -1.43 2.81
N LYS A 53 37.59 -0.44 1.93
CA LYS A 53 37.55 0.99 2.29
C LYS A 53 36.43 1.38 3.27
N LEU A 54 35.37 0.59 3.37
CA LEU A 54 34.22 0.85 4.25
C LEU A 54 34.23 0.00 5.52
N LYS A 55 35.14 -0.97 5.64
CA LYS A 55 35.18 -1.91 6.79
C LYS A 55 35.25 -1.18 8.13
N GLY A 56 36.10 -0.16 8.24
CA GLY A 56 36.20 0.66 9.45
C GLY A 56 34.87 1.34 9.82
N VAL A 57 34.24 2.00 8.84
CA VAL A 57 32.96 2.71 9.03
C VAL A 57 31.84 1.76 9.42
N ILE A 58 31.74 0.60 8.76
CA ILE A 58 30.71 -0.41 9.06
C ILE A 58 30.90 -0.99 10.46
N ASN A 59 32.13 -1.30 10.86
CA ASN A 59 32.42 -1.79 12.21
C ASN A 59 32.10 -0.73 13.29
N SER A 60 32.42 0.55 13.03
CA SER A 60 32.08 1.65 13.93
C SER A 60 30.57 1.85 14.04
N TYR A 61 29.84 1.77 12.92
CA TYR A 61 28.39 1.85 12.90
C TYR A 61 27.75 0.68 13.67
N ASP A 62 28.22 -0.54 13.44
CA ASP A 62 27.75 -1.74 14.13
C ASP A 62 27.93 -1.66 15.65
N SER A 63 29.10 -1.17 16.09
CA SER A 63 29.39 -0.92 17.51
C SER A 63 28.48 0.16 18.07
N TRP A 64 28.25 1.23 17.31
CA TRP A 64 27.36 2.32 17.69
C TRP A 64 25.91 1.86 17.83
N VAL A 65 25.38 1.05 16.90
CA VAL A 65 24.01 0.49 17.02
C VAL A 65 23.90 -0.40 18.25
N THR A 66 24.89 -1.28 18.46
CA THR A 66 24.93 -2.16 19.64
C THR A 66 24.88 -1.35 20.94
N GLU A 67 25.70 -0.31 21.04
CA GLU A 67 25.73 0.58 22.21
C GLU A 67 24.44 1.39 22.35
N HIS A 68 23.84 1.84 21.25
CA HIS A 68 22.60 2.60 21.25
C HIS A 68 21.41 1.76 21.72
N ILE A 69 21.31 0.51 21.27
CA ILE A 69 20.29 -0.45 21.74
C ILE A 69 20.47 -0.69 23.26
N ARG A 70 21.70 -0.91 23.71
CA ARG A 70 22.04 -1.16 25.11
C ARG A 70 21.73 0.05 26.02
N SER A 71 22.23 1.22 25.66
CA SER A 71 22.12 2.46 26.46
C SER A 71 20.68 2.98 26.56
N ASN A 72 19.91 2.88 25.47
CA ASN A 72 18.49 3.26 25.48
C ASN A 72 17.57 2.17 26.02
N LYS A 73 18.13 1.01 26.39
CA LYS A 73 17.40 -0.19 26.79
C LYS A 73 16.35 -0.59 25.74
N SER A 74 16.58 -0.28 24.47
CA SER A 74 15.65 -0.65 23.39
C SER A 74 15.61 -2.17 23.30
N PRO A 75 14.42 -2.80 23.14
CA PRO A 75 14.33 -4.26 23.07
C PRO A 75 15.21 -4.85 21.98
N GLY A 76 15.17 -4.26 20.78
CA GLY A 76 16.03 -4.63 19.68
C GLY A 76 15.65 -3.97 18.36
N ALA A 77 16.44 -4.26 17.33
CA ALA A 77 16.29 -3.73 15.98
C ALA A 77 16.95 -4.67 14.97
N ALA A 78 16.63 -4.51 13.69
CA ALA A 78 17.33 -5.17 12.60
C ALA A 78 17.71 -4.12 11.56
N VAL A 79 18.95 -4.17 11.06
CA VAL A 79 19.51 -3.14 10.17
C VAL A 79 20.13 -3.77 8.93
N ALA A 80 19.78 -3.23 7.77
CA ALA A 80 20.48 -3.45 6.52
C ALA A 80 21.06 -2.13 5.99
N ILE A 81 22.24 -2.18 5.40
CA ILE A 81 22.81 -1.08 4.61
C ILE A 81 23.08 -1.61 3.21
N VAL A 82 22.50 -0.93 2.22
CA VAL A 82 22.69 -1.22 0.80
C VAL A 82 23.53 -0.12 0.18
N LYS A 83 24.53 -0.51 -0.62
CA LYS A 83 25.34 0.39 -1.43
C LYS A 83 25.61 -0.24 -2.79
N GLU A 84 25.35 0.52 -3.85
CA GLU A 84 25.63 0.09 -5.23
C GLU A 84 25.01 -1.29 -5.55
N GLY A 85 23.73 -1.46 -5.15
CA GLY A 85 22.99 -2.71 -5.34
C GLY A 85 23.43 -3.89 -4.47
N LYS A 86 24.40 -3.69 -3.55
CA LYS A 86 24.92 -4.75 -2.68
C LYS A 86 24.64 -4.45 -1.22
N VAL A 87 24.33 -5.48 -0.47
CA VAL A 87 24.24 -5.39 0.99
C VAL A 87 25.65 -5.34 1.56
N ILE A 88 25.95 -4.30 2.33
CA ILE A 88 27.24 -4.09 3.00
C ILE A 88 27.12 -4.20 4.53
N HIS A 89 25.91 -4.34 5.05
CA HIS A 89 25.62 -4.62 6.46
C HIS A 89 24.26 -5.28 6.54
N LEU A 90 24.12 -6.35 7.32
CA LEU A 90 22.85 -7.05 7.56
C LEU A 90 22.95 -7.72 8.92
N ARG A 91 22.23 -7.19 9.91
CA ARG A 91 22.34 -7.70 11.29
C ARG A 91 21.11 -7.41 12.12
N GLY A 92 20.76 -8.37 12.97
CA GLY A 92 19.85 -8.20 14.11
C GLY A 92 20.57 -7.81 15.40
N TYR A 93 19.89 -7.01 16.23
CA TYR A 93 20.37 -6.47 17.50
C TYR A 93 19.30 -6.65 18.58
N GLY A 94 19.71 -7.04 19.78
CA GLY A 94 18.80 -7.20 20.91
C GLY A 94 17.88 -8.42 20.78
N LEU A 95 16.73 -8.34 21.42
CA LEU A 95 15.82 -9.46 21.67
C LEU A 95 14.49 -9.28 20.94
N LYS A 96 13.88 -10.39 20.51
CA LYS A 96 12.53 -10.42 19.92
C LYS A 96 11.46 -9.99 20.93
N SER A 97 11.72 -10.23 22.21
CA SER A 97 10.84 -9.91 23.34
C SER A 97 11.69 -9.62 24.58
N THR A 98 11.23 -8.76 25.50
CA THR A 98 11.95 -8.57 26.78
C THR A 98 11.62 -9.65 27.82
N LYS A 99 10.73 -10.58 27.46
CA LYS A 99 10.36 -11.75 28.30
C LYS A 99 10.98 -13.06 27.82
N ASP A 100 11.69 -13.04 26.70
CA ASP A 100 12.27 -14.22 26.06
C ASP A 100 13.73 -13.92 25.69
N PRO A 101 14.70 -14.83 25.93
CA PRO A 101 16.09 -14.63 25.54
C PRO A 101 16.35 -14.69 24.02
N ASP A 102 15.36 -15.01 23.19
CA ASP A 102 15.53 -15.10 21.74
C ASP A 102 16.01 -13.78 21.12
N SER A 103 17.15 -13.85 20.45
CA SER A 103 17.79 -12.71 19.79
C SER A 103 17.20 -12.43 18.42
N ILE A 104 17.14 -11.16 18.01
CA ILE A 104 16.77 -10.78 16.64
C ILE A 104 17.91 -11.17 15.70
N ASP A 105 17.55 -11.85 14.61
CA ASP A 105 18.40 -12.18 13.46
C ASP A 105 17.90 -11.48 12.18
N GLU A 106 18.61 -11.66 11.07
CA GLU A 106 18.30 -11.03 9.79
C GLU A 106 16.98 -11.52 9.15
N HIS A 107 16.48 -12.67 9.61
CA HIS A 107 15.25 -13.31 9.16
C HIS A 107 14.07 -13.11 10.13
N THR A 108 14.30 -12.42 11.25
CA THR A 108 13.26 -12.11 12.23
C THR A 108 12.26 -11.16 11.59
N VAL A 109 11.00 -11.57 11.56
CA VAL A 109 9.92 -10.84 10.91
C VAL A 109 9.38 -9.73 11.82
N PHE A 110 9.24 -8.54 11.25
CA PHE A 110 8.59 -7.40 11.88
C PHE A 110 7.33 -7.04 11.11
N ARG A 111 6.31 -6.55 11.82
CA ARG A 111 5.20 -5.83 11.19
C ARG A 111 5.69 -4.43 10.86
N ILE A 112 5.87 -4.12 9.57
CA ILE A 112 6.56 -2.90 9.12
C ILE A 112 5.66 -1.65 9.07
N ALA A 113 4.40 -1.79 9.50
CA ALA A 113 3.43 -0.71 9.61
C ALA A 113 3.35 0.11 8.30
N SER A 114 3.42 1.44 8.38
CA SER A 114 3.17 2.33 7.23
C SER A 114 4.15 2.20 6.06
N VAL A 115 5.27 1.48 6.23
CA VAL A 115 6.14 1.10 5.10
C VAL A 115 5.38 0.25 4.07
N SER A 116 4.31 -0.45 4.49
CA SER A 116 3.38 -1.19 3.61
C SER A 116 2.86 -0.38 2.43
N LYS A 117 2.70 0.94 2.62
CA LYS A 117 2.19 1.85 1.58
C LYS A 117 3.08 1.88 0.34
N GLY A 118 4.40 1.77 0.52
CA GLY A 118 5.35 1.71 -0.57
C GLY A 118 5.12 0.48 -1.46
N PHE A 119 4.81 -0.67 -0.87
CA PHE A 119 4.50 -1.89 -1.62
C PHE A 119 3.20 -1.74 -2.42
N ALA A 120 2.16 -1.17 -1.80
CA ALA A 120 0.89 -0.89 -2.48
C ALA A 120 1.09 0.06 -3.68
N SER A 121 1.89 1.12 -3.52
CA SER A 121 2.17 2.07 -4.61
C SER A 121 2.97 1.46 -5.75
N VAL A 122 3.97 0.60 -5.45
CA VAL A 122 4.71 -0.09 -6.51
C VAL A 122 3.82 -1.11 -7.21
N LEU A 123 2.97 -1.84 -6.48
CA LEU A 123 1.97 -2.70 -7.11
C LEU A 123 1.05 -1.90 -8.05
N ALA A 124 0.59 -0.71 -7.63
CA ALA A 124 -0.19 0.18 -8.50
C ALA A 124 0.57 0.58 -9.76
N GLY A 125 1.86 0.90 -9.63
CA GLY A 125 2.74 1.21 -10.75
C GLY A 125 2.88 0.04 -11.73
N ILE A 126 3.13 -1.17 -11.22
CA ILE A 126 3.22 -2.40 -12.04
C ILE A 126 1.91 -2.66 -12.79
N LEU A 127 0.76 -2.58 -12.09
CA LEU A 127 -0.54 -2.78 -12.72
C LEU A 127 -0.85 -1.70 -13.77
N ALA A 128 -0.34 -0.47 -13.58
CA ALA A 128 -0.46 0.60 -14.56
C ALA A 128 0.43 0.37 -15.79
N GLU A 129 1.67 -0.07 -15.60
CA GLU A 129 2.60 -0.44 -16.67
C GLU A 129 2.05 -1.58 -17.53
N ASP A 130 1.44 -2.58 -16.89
CA ASP A 130 0.75 -3.70 -17.56
C ASP A 130 -0.60 -3.29 -18.20
N SER A 131 -0.98 -2.00 -18.15
CA SER A 131 -2.24 -1.45 -18.65
C SER A 131 -3.50 -2.13 -18.06
N ILE A 132 -3.39 -2.68 -16.84
CA ILE A 132 -4.49 -3.30 -16.10
C ILE A 132 -5.38 -2.22 -15.46
N LEU A 133 -4.79 -1.09 -15.06
CA LEU A 133 -5.49 0.10 -14.59
C LEU A 133 -4.71 1.35 -15.03
N HIS A 134 -5.30 2.53 -14.89
CA HIS A 134 -4.57 3.79 -15.00
C HIS A 134 -4.63 4.54 -13.67
N LEU A 135 -3.54 5.21 -13.27
CA LEU A 135 -3.55 5.98 -12.02
C LEU A 135 -4.54 7.16 -12.05
N ASP A 136 -4.91 7.62 -13.25
CA ASP A 136 -5.95 8.63 -13.49
C ASP A 136 -7.37 8.06 -13.55
N ASP A 137 -7.55 6.73 -13.47
CA ASP A 137 -8.88 6.15 -13.45
C ASP A 137 -9.66 6.68 -12.24
N PRO A 138 -10.92 7.14 -12.44
CA PRO A 138 -11.79 7.47 -11.33
C PRO A 138 -12.07 6.20 -10.52
N VAL A 139 -12.15 6.34 -9.20
CA VAL A 139 -12.39 5.21 -8.28
C VAL A 139 -13.69 4.49 -8.62
N SER A 140 -14.72 5.24 -9.01
CA SER A 140 -16.04 4.72 -9.41
C SER A 140 -15.98 3.77 -10.62
N ARG A 141 -14.93 3.85 -11.46
CA ARG A 141 -14.71 2.88 -12.56
C ARG A 141 -14.51 1.46 -12.04
N HIS A 142 -13.80 1.33 -10.92
CA HIS A 142 -13.43 0.05 -10.33
C HIS A 142 -14.39 -0.34 -9.20
N LEU A 143 -14.93 0.64 -8.48
CA LEU A 143 -15.80 0.50 -7.32
C LEU A 143 -17.04 1.41 -7.48
N PRO A 144 -18.05 1.01 -8.27
CA PRO A 144 -19.18 1.88 -8.63
C PRO A 144 -20.05 2.31 -7.43
N ASP A 145 -20.06 1.53 -6.36
CA ASP A 145 -20.82 1.81 -5.14
C ASP A 145 -20.03 2.68 -4.14
N PHE A 146 -18.78 3.06 -4.46
CA PHE A 146 -17.99 3.94 -3.61
C PHE A 146 -18.16 5.40 -4.02
N ALA A 147 -18.62 6.23 -3.08
CA ALA A 147 -18.65 7.67 -3.26
C ALA A 147 -18.20 8.43 -2.00
N LEU A 148 -17.54 9.58 -2.19
CA LEU A 148 -17.37 10.56 -1.11
C LEU A 148 -18.70 11.30 -0.89
N LYS A 149 -18.88 11.87 0.31
CA LYS A 149 -20.08 12.62 0.69
C LYS A 149 -20.50 13.68 -0.33
N ASP A 150 -19.52 14.36 -0.90
CA ASP A 150 -19.71 15.37 -1.94
C ASP A 150 -19.55 14.71 -3.31
N THR A 151 -20.63 14.65 -4.08
CA THR A 151 -20.69 13.96 -5.38
C THR A 151 -19.72 14.54 -6.40
N LEU A 152 -19.51 15.87 -6.41
CA LEU A 152 -18.57 16.50 -7.35
C LEU A 152 -17.13 16.06 -7.05
N ASN A 153 -16.77 16.03 -5.76
CA ASN A 153 -15.45 15.55 -5.34
C ASN A 153 -15.32 14.02 -5.50
N SER A 154 -16.41 13.28 -5.45
CA SER A 154 -16.42 11.84 -5.67
C SER A 154 -16.08 11.48 -7.11
N ASP A 155 -16.60 12.23 -8.09
CA ASP A 155 -16.30 12.02 -9.51
C ASP A 155 -14.84 12.35 -9.85
N ASP A 156 -14.25 13.31 -9.14
CA ASP A 156 -12.84 13.72 -9.27
C ASP A 156 -11.86 12.79 -8.53
N LEU A 157 -12.35 11.87 -7.68
CA LEU A 157 -11.50 10.95 -6.94
C LEU A 157 -10.93 9.87 -7.86
N ALA A 158 -9.61 9.91 -8.06
CA ALA A 158 -8.86 8.96 -8.87
C ALA A 158 -7.87 8.15 -8.04
N ILE A 159 -7.38 7.04 -8.58
CA ILE A 159 -6.42 6.15 -7.91
C ILE A 159 -5.20 6.92 -7.40
N LYS A 160 -4.64 7.83 -8.22
CA LYS A 160 -3.49 8.66 -7.85
C LYS A 160 -3.74 9.48 -6.58
N HIS A 161 -4.97 9.98 -6.38
CA HIS A 161 -5.31 10.82 -5.24
C HIS A 161 -5.32 10.01 -3.92
N ILE A 162 -5.68 8.74 -3.99
CA ILE A 162 -5.57 7.79 -2.87
C ILE A 162 -4.09 7.59 -2.53
N LEU A 163 -3.27 7.25 -3.52
CA LEU A 163 -1.86 6.91 -3.35
C LEU A 163 -0.99 8.12 -2.97
N SER A 164 -1.38 9.34 -3.33
CA SER A 164 -0.69 10.58 -2.99
C SER A 164 -1.20 11.25 -1.72
N HIS A 165 -2.17 10.65 -1.01
CA HIS A 165 -2.83 11.26 0.15
C HIS A 165 -3.50 12.61 -0.14
N THR A 166 -4.04 12.81 -1.34
CA THR A 166 -4.72 14.06 -1.73
C THR A 166 -6.21 13.86 -1.99
N THR A 167 -6.89 13.09 -1.15
CA THR A 167 -8.31 12.76 -1.30
C THR A 167 -9.27 13.84 -0.80
N GLY A 168 -8.75 14.93 -0.20
CA GLY A 168 -9.59 15.96 0.42
C GLY A 168 -10.14 15.58 1.80
N LEU A 169 -9.81 14.40 2.35
CA LEU A 169 -10.27 13.97 3.68
C LEU A 169 -9.44 14.57 4.82
N PRO A 170 -10.02 14.77 6.03
CA PRO A 170 -9.27 15.14 7.23
C PRO A 170 -8.16 14.14 7.58
N ARG A 171 -7.04 14.60 8.13
CA ARG A 171 -5.88 13.76 8.44
C ARG A 171 -6.26 12.61 9.39
N HIS A 172 -5.78 11.41 9.10
CA HIS A 172 -6.03 10.19 9.88
C HIS A 172 -7.51 9.81 10.01
N ALA A 173 -8.35 10.19 9.04
CA ALA A 173 -9.78 9.88 9.08
C ALA A 173 -10.03 8.41 9.44
N TYR A 174 -10.68 8.22 10.59
CA TYR A 174 -11.07 6.92 11.15
C TYR A 174 -9.94 5.95 11.50
N THR A 175 -8.75 6.45 11.84
CA THR A 175 -7.68 5.60 12.39
C THR A 175 -8.06 5.04 13.77
N ASP A 176 -8.81 5.79 14.56
CA ASP A 176 -9.42 5.34 15.82
C ASP A 176 -10.39 4.16 15.62
N LEU A 177 -11.09 4.09 14.49
CA LEU A 177 -11.93 2.93 14.15
C LEU A 177 -11.10 1.68 13.82
N ILE A 178 -9.91 1.84 13.23
CA ILE A 178 -8.96 0.72 13.09
C ILE A 178 -8.55 0.24 14.48
N GLU A 179 -8.23 1.16 15.38
CA GLU A 179 -7.74 0.82 16.72
C GLU A 179 -8.81 0.18 17.61
N SER A 180 -10.08 0.59 17.45
CA SER A 180 -11.22 -0.02 18.14
C SER A 180 -11.65 -1.37 17.55
N GLY A 181 -11.08 -1.78 16.42
CA GLY A 181 -11.37 -3.07 15.78
C GLY A 181 -12.64 -3.07 14.93
N SER A 182 -13.06 -1.91 14.44
CA SER A 182 -14.18 -1.81 13.49
C SER A 182 -13.92 -2.61 12.22
N SER A 183 -14.98 -3.11 11.60
CA SER A 183 -14.88 -3.79 10.31
C SER A 183 -14.44 -2.80 9.22
N TYR A 184 -13.75 -3.32 8.20
CA TYR A 184 -13.32 -2.50 7.07
C TYR A 184 -14.47 -1.80 6.36
N GLN A 185 -15.59 -2.50 6.20
CA GLN A 185 -16.82 -1.97 5.59
C GLN A 185 -17.41 -0.82 6.40
N ASN A 186 -17.45 -0.92 7.74
CA ASN A 186 -17.95 0.16 8.60
C ASN A 186 -17.04 1.38 8.54
N MET A 187 -15.72 1.18 8.46
CA MET A 187 -14.76 2.27 8.30
C MET A 187 -14.94 2.98 6.95
N LEU A 188 -15.15 2.23 5.87
CA LEU A 188 -15.44 2.82 4.55
C LEU A 188 -16.77 3.57 4.55
N ALA A 189 -17.85 2.99 5.08
CA ALA A 189 -19.14 3.68 5.21
C ALA A 189 -19.01 5.00 5.99
N SER A 190 -18.18 5.02 7.05
CA SER A 190 -17.89 6.24 7.79
C SER A 190 -17.16 7.29 6.94
N ILE A 191 -16.20 6.86 6.09
CA ILE A 191 -15.50 7.74 5.15
C ILE A 191 -16.47 8.38 4.15
N GLN A 192 -17.45 7.62 3.66
CA GLN A 192 -18.45 8.12 2.69
C GLN A 192 -19.33 9.24 3.29
N GLU A 193 -19.47 9.29 4.61
CA GLU A 193 -20.26 10.30 5.33
C GLU A 193 -19.44 11.49 5.84
N LEU A 194 -18.12 11.48 5.63
CA LEU A 194 -17.21 12.48 6.19
C LEU A 194 -17.10 13.72 5.30
N SER A 195 -17.21 14.90 5.91
CA SER A 195 -16.99 16.17 5.21
C SER A 195 -15.53 16.34 4.80
N LEU A 196 -15.31 16.81 3.57
CA LEU A 196 -13.97 17.08 3.04
C LEU A 196 -13.41 18.39 3.62
N ILE A 197 -12.09 18.44 3.80
CA ILE A 197 -11.36 19.67 4.18
C ILE A 197 -11.07 20.57 2.97
N GLY A 198 -11.30 20.06 1.75
CA GLY A 198 -11.12 20.79 0.51
C GLY A 198 -11.21 19.87 -0.70
N PRO A 199 -11.05 20.42 -1.92
CA PRO A 199 -11.22 19.63 -3.14
C PRO A 199 -10.17 18.53 -3.29
N VAL A 200 -10.54 17.46 -3.97
CA VAL A 200 -9.63 16.37 -4.33
C VAL A 200 -8.42 16.92 -5.12
N GLY A 201 -7.24 16.37 -4.85
CA GLY A 201 -5.98 16.75 -5.47
C GLY A 201 -5.35 18.05 -4.95
N LYS A 202 -6.01 18.79 -4.05
CA LYS A 202 -5.51 20.11 -3.59
C LYS A 202 -4.63 20.06 -2.36
N TYR A 203 -4.96 19.22 -1.39
CA TYR A 203 -4.27 19.20 -0.10
C TYR A 203 -3.74 17.81 0.22
N TYR A 204 -2.49 17.74 0.67
CA TYR A 204 -1.94 16.53 1.29
C TYR A 204 -2.55 16.35 2.68
N SER A 205 -3.08 15.16 2.92
CA SER A 205 -3.66 14.77 4.20
C SER A 205 -3.49 13.25 4.39
N TYR A 206 -2.57 12.85 5.26
CA TYR A 206 -2.21 11.44 5.45
C TYR A 206 -3.40 10.58 5.88
N GLN A 207 -3.57 9.41 5.23
CA GLN A 207 -4.69 8.50 5.45
C GLN A 207 -4.25 7.04 5.58
N ASN A 208 -5.01 6.25 6.35
CA ASN A 208 -4.86 4.79 6.43
C ASN A 208 -6.06 4.05 5.80
N VAL A 209 -7.29 4.42 6.19
CA VAL A 209 -8.51 3.72 5.76
C VAL A 209 -8.70 3.84 4.24
N ILE A 210 -8.86 5.06 3.72
CA ILE A 210 -9.06 5.24 2.27
C ILE A 210 -7.84 4.83 1.45
N TYR A 211 -6.62 4.90 2.02
CA TYR A 211 -5.42 4.38 1.35
C TYR A 211 -5.56 2.89 1.03
N SER A 212 -6.24 2.16 1.92
CA SER A 212 -6.48 0.73 1.74
C SER A 212 -7.56 0.42 0.71
N LEU A 213 -8.33 1.40 0.23
CA LEU A 213 -9.25 1.23 -0.89
C LEU A 213 -8.53 0.76 -2.16
N PHE A 214 -7.22 1.03 -2.26
CA PHE A 214 -6.41 0.49 -3.36
C PHE A 214 -6.44 -1.04 -3.46
N SER A 215 -6.55 -1.79 -2.35
CA SER A 215 -6.65 -3.26 -2.47
C SER A 215 -7.93 -3.67 -3.19
N ASP A 216 -9.04 -2.99 -2.93
CA ASP A 216 -10.32 -3.29 -3.56
C ASP A 216 -10.29 -2.96 -5.05
N ILE A 217 -9.67 -1.83 -5.40
CA ILE A 217 -9.43 -1.41 -6.79
C ILE A 217 -8.57 -2.45 -7.52
N ALA A 218 -7.46 -2.89 -6.91
CA ALA A 218 -6.58 -3.89 -7.51
C ALA A 218 -7.29 -5.24 -7.71
N VAL A 219 -8.12 -5.65 -6.74
CA VAL A 219 -8.94 -6.87 -6.84
C VAL A 219 -10.00 -6.73 -7.93
N ALA A 220 -10.67 -5.57 -8.04
CA ALA A 220 -11.67 -5.31 -9.08
C ALA A 220 -11.06 -5.36 -10.49
N ALA A 221 -9.88 -4.75 -10.67
CA ALA A 221 -9.19 -4.68 -11.95
C ALA A 221 -8.61 -6.03 -12.40
N THR A 222 -8.15 -6.87 -11.46
CA THR A 222 -7.43 -8.12 -11.77
C THR A 222 -8.25 -9.39 -11.57
N ARG A 223 -9.32 -9.33 -10.75
CA ARG A 223 -10.05 -10.48 -10.19
C ARG A 223 -9.18 -11.43 -9.35
N VAL A 224 -8.03 -10.96 -8.88
CA VAL A 224 -7.09 -11.71 -8.05
C VAL A 224 -7.05 -11.12 -6.64
N PRO A 225 -7.12 -11.94 -5.57
CA PRO A 225 -6.98 -11.46 -4.20
C PRO A 225 -5.70 -10.65 -3.97
N TYR A 226 -5.78 -9.58 -3.16
CA TYR A 226 -4.68 -8.66 -2.95
C TYR A 226 -3.40 -9.32 -2.40
N ASP A 227 -3.55 -10.30 -1.50
CA ASP A 227 -2.41 -11.09 -1.00
C ASP A 227 -1.69 -11.82 -2.14
N ARG A 228 -2.43 -12.44 -3.06
CA ARG A 228 -1.87 -13.10 -4.24
C ARG A 228 -1.18 -12.13 -5.19
N LEU A 229 -1.70 -10.91 -5.34
CA LEU A 229 -1.02 -9.85 -6.11
C LEU A 229 0.33 -9.49 -5.49
N MET A 230 0.38 -9.30 -4.17
CA MET A 230 1.62 -9.00 -3.45
C MET A 230 2.67 -10.11 -3.60
N TYR A 231 2.27 -11.37 -3.43
CA TYR A 231 3.19 -12.50 -3.64
C TYR A 231 3.65 -12.60 -5.10
N ARG A 232 2.73 -12.44 -6.05
CA ARG A 232 3.02 -12.60 -7.49
C ARG A 232 3.96 -11.52 -8.00
N TYR A 233 3.65 -10.25 -7.76
CA TYR A 233 4.33 -9.13 -8.40
C TYR A 233 5.50 -8.58 -7.58
N LEU A 234 5.51 -8.79 -6.26
CA LEU A 234 6.51 -8.18 -5.39
C LEU A 234 7.35 -9.23 -4.67
N PHE A 235 6.75 -10.06 -3.81
CA PHE A 235 7.55 -10.89 -2.90
C PHE A 235 8.29 -12.01 -3.60
N ASN A 236 7.62 -12.81 -4.45
CA ASN A 236 8.27 -13.93 -5.13
C ASN A 236 9.33 -13.48 -6.15
N PRO A 237 9.06 -12.48 -7.01
CA PRO A 237 10.04 -12.07 -8.04
C PRO A 237 11.35 -11.58 -7.46
N ILE A 238 11.31 -10.80 -6.37
CA ILE A 238 12.53 -10.25 -5.73
C ILE A 238 13.01 -11.10 -4.55
N GLY A 239 12.43 -12.29 -4.36
CA GLY A 239 12.87 -13.28 -3.38
C GLY A 239 12.65 -12.88 -1.92
N MET A 240 11.62 -12.10 -1.59
CA MET A 240 11.24 -11.80 -0.20
C MET A 240 10.54 -13.01 0.44
N LYS A 241 11.32 -13.88 1.10
CA LYS A 241 10.89 -15.22 1.54
C LYS A 241 10.16 -15.20 2.89
N ASP A 242 10.42 -14.19 3.71
CA ASP A 242 9.84 -14.02 5.05
C ASP A 242 8.62 -13.07 5.02
N ALA A 243 8.41 -12.37 3.91
CA ALA A 243 7.38 -11.38 3.75
C ALA A 243 5.98 -11.98 3.64
N SER A 244 5.01 -11.30 4.25
CA SER A 244 3.60 -11.70 4.20
C SER A 244 2.68 -10.52 4.46
N VAL A 245 1.37 -10.72 4.28
CA VAL A 245 0.35 -9.66 4.46
C VAL A 245 -0.80 -10.06 5.39
N SER A 246 -0.61 -11.09 6.22
CA SER A 246 -1.65 -11.55 7.13
C SER A 246 -1.13 -11.79 8.54
N TYR A 247 -2.01 -11.60 9.54
CA TYR A 247 -1.72 -11.93 10.92
C TYR A 247 -1.35 -13.40 11.09
N LYS A 248 -2.09 -14.28 10.40
CA LYS A 248 -1.87 -15.74 10.47
C LYS A 248 -0.48 -16.09 9.95
N SER A 249 -0.10 -15.55 8.79
CA SER A 249 1.23 -15.80 8.21
C SER A 249 2.34 -15.32 9.16
N LEU A 250 2.19 -14.16 9.81
CA LEU A 250 3.16 -13.67 10.79
C LEU A 250 3.37 -14.64 11.94
N ILE A 251 2.28 -15.07 12.60
CA ILE A 251 2.36 -15.96 13.76
C ILE A 251 2.86 -17.37 13.36
N ASP A 252 2.55 -17.83 12.15
CA ASP A 252 2.97 -19.14 11.64
C ASP A 252 4.50 -19.20 11.40
N THR A 253 5.16 -18.05 11.15
CA THR A 253 6.63 -18.02 10.93
C THR A 253 7.43 -18.46 12.15
N ARG A 254 6.87 -18.29 13.36
CA ARG A 254 7.52 -18.46 14.68
C ARG A 254 8.76 -17.58 14.93
N ASN A 255 9.41 -17.05 13.89
CA ASN A 255 10.54 -16.13 13.98
C ASN A 255 10.09 -14.66 13.79
N PHE A 256 9.38 -14.10 14.76
CA PHE A 256 8.91 -12.71 14.70
C PHE A 256 9.20 -11.94 15.99
N ALA A 257 9.38 -10.62 15.87
CA ALA A 257 9.54 -9.74 17.02
C ALA A 257 8.18 -9.29 17.58
N LEU A 258 8.04 -9.29 18.90
CA LEU A 258 6.88 -8.70 19.58
C LEU A 258 7.04 -7.18 19.66
N PRO A 259 5.92 -6.42 19.60
CA PRO A 259 5.93 -5.01 19.91
C PRO A 259 6.09 -4.81 21.43
N HIS A 260 6.65 -3.66 21.82
CA HIS A 260 6.79 -3.28 23.22
C HIS A 260 6.20 -1.90 23.48
N ILE A 261 5.73 -1.71 24.70
CA ILE A 261 5.34 -0.40 25.23
C ILE A 261 6.31 0.01 26.33
N ARG A 262 6.63 1.29 26.40
CA ARG A 262 7.44 1.88 27.47
C ARG A 262 6.58 2.00 28.73
N THR A 263 7.03 1.41 29.83
CA THR A 263 6.45 1.55 31.18
C THR A 263 7.49 2.16 32.12
N TYR A 264 7.12 2.41 33.38
CA TYR A 264 8.08 2.88 34.40
C TYR A 264 9.18 1.86 34.70
N GLU A 265 8.87 0.56 34.57
CA GLU A 265 9.80 -0.57 34.81
C GLU A 265 10.70 -0.88 33.60
N GLY A 266 10.46 -0.24 32.46
CA GLY A 266 11.16 -0.48 31.21
C GLY A 266 10.22 -0.91 30.09
N TRP A 267 10.69 -1.77 29.19
CA TRP A 267 9.89 -2.21 28.05
C TRP A 267 9.11 -3.47 28.36
N ARG A 268 7.80 -3.42 28.17
CA ARG A 268 6.90 -4.57 28.34
C ARG A 268 6.40 -5.02 26.96
N PRO A 269 6.53 -6.30 26.59
CA PRO A 269 5.99 -6.77 25.33
C PRO A 269 4.46 -6.76 25.38
N THR A 270 3.83 -6.52 24.24
CA THR A 270 2.38 -6.55 24.05
C THR A 270 2.01 -7.45 22.88
N SER A 271 0.73 -7.77 22.74
CA SER A 271 0.24 -8.54 21.60
C SER A 271 0.29 -7.73 20.31
N ILE A 272 0.52 -8.42 19.20
CA ILE A 272 0.41 -7.84 17.88
C ILE A 272 -1.06 -7.54 17.61
N SER A 273 -1.36 -6.27 17.34
CA SER A 273 -2.72 -5.88 16.97
C SER A 273 -3.12 -6.56 15.65
N LYS A 274 -4.28 -7.22 15.68
CA LYS A 274 -4.91 -7.82 14.50
C LYS A 274 -5.59 -6.78 13.62
N THR A 275 -5.95 -5.62 14.16
CA THR A 275 -6.89 -4.71 13.52
C THR A 275 -6.34 -4.04 12.26
N TYR A 276 -5.04 -3.81 12.21
CA TYR A 276 -4.37 -3.24 11.04
C TYR A 276 -4.25 -4.22 9.84
N TYR A 277 -4.60 -5.49 10.02
CA TYR A 277 -4.75 -6.42 8.88
C TYR A 277 -6.08 -6.26 8.14
N ASN A 278 -6.99 -5.40 8.64
CA ASN A 278 -8.18 -4.96 7.91
C ASN A 278 -7.85 -3.84 6.89
N VAL A 279 -6.62 -3.28 6.93
CA VAL A 279 -6.15 -2.16 6.11
C VAL A 279 -4.76 -2.48 5.52
N ILE A 280 -4.68 -3.60 4.81
CA ILE A 280 -3.41 -4.21 4.40
C ILE A 280 -2.50 -3.24 3.62
N PRO A 281 -2.96 -2.53 2.58
CA PRO A 281 -2.11 -1.57 1.86
C PRO A 281 -1.51 -0.49 2.77
N ALA A 282 -2.23 -0.09 3.83
CA ALA A 282 -1.76 0.95 4.72
C ALA A 282 -0.76 0.47 5.77
N ALA A 283 -0.88 -0.77 6.27
CA ALA A 283 -0.13 -1.22 7.45
C ALA A 283 0.07 -2.74 7.64
N GLY A 284 -0.37 -3.58 6.69
CA GLY A 284 -0.48 -5.03 6.87
C GLY A 284 0.73 -5.85 6.45
N VAL A 285 1.77 -5.26 5.86
CA VAL A 285 2.98 -6.00 5.45
C VAL A 285 3.80 -6.39 6.68
N ASN A 286 4.28 -7.63 6.65
CA ASN A 286 5.32 -8.15 7.52
C ASN A 286 6.54 -8.46 6.67
N ALA A 287 7.74 -8.19 7.17
CA ALA A 287 8.99 -8.50 6.47
C ALA A 287 10.15 -8.62 7.46
N SER A 288 11.14 -9.43 7.10
CA SER A 288 12.45 -9.43 7.74
C SER A 288 13.34 -8.33 7.17
N ILE A 289 14.46 -8.04 7.83
CA ILE A 289 15.42 -7.06 7.30
C ILE A 289 16.13 -7.59 6.03
N SER A 290 16.31 -8.90 5.92
CA SER A 290 16.83 -9.56 4.71
C SER A 290 15.92 -9.29 3.51
N ASP A 291 14.60 -9.36 3.72
CA ASP A 291 13.61 -9.03 2.70
C ASP A 291 13.56 -7.54 2.39
N MET A 292 13.61 -6.69 3.40
CA MET A 292 13.64 -5.23 3.21
C MET A 292 14.92 -4.76 2.48
N ALA A 293 16.04 -5.48 2.60
CA ALA A 293 17.24 -5.20 1.81
C ALA A 293 17.02 -5.47 0.32
N LYS A 294 16.35 -6.58 -0.04
CA LYS A 294 15.97 -6.90 -1.44
C LYS A 294 14.99 -5.87 -1.99
N TRP A 295 14.02 -5.47 -1.17
CA TRP A 295 13.10 -4.37 -1.49
C TRP A 295 13.85 -3.07 -1.79
N LEU A 296 14.80 -2.68 -0.92
CA LEU A 296 15.60 -1.46 -1.12
C LEU A 296 16.46 -1.53 -2.39
N ILE A 297 17.13 -2.66 -2.65
CA ILE A 297 17.91 -2.89 -3.88
C ILE A 297 17.03 -2.70 -5.12
N THR A 298 15.80 -3.22 -5.08
CA THR A 298 14.80 -3.09 -6.16
C THR A 298 14.42 -1.64 -6.40
N LEU A 299 14.08 -0.89 -5.35
CA LEU A 299 13.77 0.53 -5.47
C LEU A 299 14.95 1.39 -5.98
N MET A 300 16.18 0.91 -5.84
CA MET A 300 17.37 1.56 -6.40
C MET A 300 17.63 1.19 -7.88
N GLY A 301 16.73 0.45 -8.53
CA GLY A 301 16.85 0.05 -9.95
C GLY A 301 17.86 -1.06 -10.22
N ASN A 302 18.22 -1.85 -9.21
CA ASN A 302 19.20 -2.95 -9.34
C ASN A 302 18.54 -4.32 -9.50
N THR A 303 17.22 -4.35 -9.70
CA THR A 303 16.44 -5.54 -10.01
C THR A 303 15.60 -5.22 -11.25
N PRO A 304 15.72 -5.99 -12.35
CA PRO A 304 14.97 -5.76 -13.58
C PRO A 304 13.48 -6.06 -13.43
#